data_AF-A0A966XIB5-F1
#
_entry.id   AF-A0A966XIB5-F1
#
_cell.length_a   1.000
_cell.length_b   1.000
_cell.length_c   1.000
_cell.angle_alpha   90.00
_cell.angle_beta   90.00
_cell.angle_gamma   90.00
#
_symmetry.space_group_name_H-M   'P 1'
#
loop_
_entity.id
_entity.type
_entity.pdbx_description
1 polymer ?
#
loop_
_entity_poly.entity_id
_entity_poly.type
_entity_poly.pdbx_seq_one_letter_code
_entity_poly.pdbx_strand_id
1 'polypeptide(L)'
;MLTACILGSCGIVPSGTAPRNLDNACSIVEQRPHYMRAFKATERRWGVPVNVQMAIIHQESRFKANAKTPMRYILGVIPRGRQSSAYGYAQALDGTWE
;
A
#
# COMPACT_ATOMS: atom_id res chain seq x y z
N MET A 1 30.49 5.86 34.21
CA MET A 1 29.11 6.21 33.83
C MET A 1 29.12 6.62 32.37
N LEU A 2 28.86 5.69 31.45
CA LEU A 2 28.63 6.02 30.04
C LEU A 2 27.14 5.86 29.78
N THR A 3 26.44 6.98 29.70
CA THR A 3 24.99 7.07 29.58
C THR A 3 24.57 6.61 28.19
N ALA A 4 23.93 5.45 28.10
CA ALA A 4 23.26 4.99 26.89
C ALA A 4 21.98 5.83 26.69
N CYS A 5 21.99 6.72 25.71
CA CYS A 5 20.78 7.41 25.26
C CYS A 5 19.86 6.39 24.58
N ILE A 6 18.82 5.97 25.30
CA ILE A 6 17.67 5.26 24.74
C ILE A 6 16.94 6.27 23.84
N LEU A 7 17.17 6.18 22.53
CA LEU A 7 16.32 6.85 21.56
C LEU A 7 14.95 6.18 21.62
N GLY A 8 14.04 6.79 22.38
CA GLY A 8 12.61 6.49 22.30
C GLY A 8 12.12 6.84 20.91
N SER A 9 12.04 5.84 20.04
CA SER A 9 11.33 5.97 18.77
C SER A 9 9.86 6.23 19.09
N CYS A 10 9.38 7.46 18.85
CA CYS A 10 7.95 7.69 18.69
C CYS A 10 7.42 6.69 17.67
N GLY A 11 6.36 5.96 18.04
CA GLY A 11 5.67 4.99 17.19
C GLY A 11 4.97 5.70 16.03
N ILE A 12 5.73 6.16 15.04
CA ILE A 12 5.21 6.53 13.74
C ILE A 12 4.83 5.22 13.07
N VAL A 13 3.54 4.92 13.04
CA VAL A 13 3.02 3.84 12.20
C VAL A 13 3.51 4.15 10.78
N PRO A 14 4.36 3.29 10.17
CA PRO A 14 4.99 3.64 8.91
C PRO A 14 3.91 3.91 7.87
N SER A 15 3.99 5.06 7.19
CA SER A 15 2.98 5.53 6.22
C SER A 15 2.81 4.65 4.97
N GLY A 16 3.46 3.48 4.94
CA GLY A 16 3.31 2.47 3.89
C GLY A 16 2.84 1.09 4.40
N THR A 17 2.62 0.92 5.70
CA THR A 17 2.17 -0.36 6.26
C THR A 17 0.66 -0.52 6.10
N ALA A 18 0.25 -1.63 5.50
CA ALA A 18 -1.15 -2.01 5.36
C ALA A 18 -1.86 -2.05 6.73
N PRO A 19 -3.15 -1.64 6.79
CA PRO A 19 -3.99 -1.84 7.96
C PRO A 19 -4.08 -3.32 8.36
N ARG A 20 -4.34 -3.58 9.64
CA ARG A 20 -4.62 -4.93 10.14
C ARG A 20 -6.10 -5.28 9.89
N ASN A 21 -6.42 -6.58 9.85
CA ASN A 21 -7.78 -7.08 9.55
C ASN A 21 -8.33 -6.57 8.22
N LEU A 22 -7.65 -6.91 7.13
CA LEU A 22 -8.01 -6.47 5.78
C LEU A 22 -9.37 -6.97 5.30
N ASP A 23 -9.93 -7.99 5.95
CA ASP A 23 -11.26 -8.55 5.67
C ASP A 23 -12.39 -7.75 6.33
N ASN A 24 -12.06 -6.81 7.22
CA ASN A 24 -13.03 -5.93 7.88
C ASN A 24 -12.86 -4.48 7.40
N ALA A 25 -13.75 -4.05 6.51
CA ALA A 25 -13.78 -2.71 5.93
C ALA A 25 -13.90 -1.59 6.98
N CYS A 26 -14.71 -1.79 8.03
CA CYS A 26 -14.86 -0.81 9.11
C CYS A 26 -13.53 -0.61 9.85
N SER A 27 -12.81 -1.70 10.14
CA SER A 27 -11.51 -1.63 10.82
C SER A 27 -10.43 -0.93 10.00
N ILE A 28 -10.47 -1.05 8.67
CA ILE A 28 -9.56 -0.35 7.76
C ILE A 28 -9.78 1.16 7.84
N VAL A 29 -11.04 1.58 7.78
CA VAL A 29 -11.42 3.01 7.81
C VAL A 29 -11.15 3.63 9.19
N GLU A 30 -11.36 2.87 10.26
CA GLU A 30 -11.05 3.30 11.63
C GLU A 30 -9.53 3.52 11.82
N GLN A 31 -8.70 2.59 11.33
CA GLN A 31 -7.24 2.72 11.37
C GLN A 31 -6.68 3.82 10.45
N ARG A 32 -7.42 4.15 9.37
CA ARG A 32 -7.01 5.09 8.31
C ARG A 32 -8.20 5.96 7.86
N PRO A 33 -8.65 6.94 8.66
CA PRO A 33 -9.84 7.74 8.35
C PRO A 33 -9.66 8.62 7.10
N HIS A 34 -8.43 8.87 6.65
CA HIS A 34 -8.17 9.58 5.40
C HIS A 34 -8.55 8.77 4.15
N TYR A 35 -8.56 7.43 4.20
CA TYR A 35 -9.00 6.60 3.07
C TYR A 35 -10.46 6.86 2.71
N MET A 36 -11.33 7.01 3.71
CA MET A 36 -12.74 7.33 3.47
C MET A 36 -12.92 8.66 2.73
N ARG A 37 -12.10 9.67 3.05
CA ARG A 37 -12.10 10.96 2.34
C ARG A 37 -11.65 10.79 0.88
N ALA A 38 -10.60 10.02 0.63
CA ALA A 38 -10.10 9.73 -0.71
C ALA A 38 -11.11 8.92 -1.55
N PHE A 39 -11.76 7.91 -0.96
CA PHE A 39 -12.76 7.10 -1.65
C PHE A 39 -13.99 7.92 -2.02
N LYS A 40 -14.49 8.76 -1.11
CA LYS A 40 -15.59 9.68 -1.40
C LYS A 40 -15.24 10.71 -2.49
N ALA A 41 -14.00 11.20 -2.51
CA ALA A 41 -13.56 12.11 -3.56
C ALA A 41 -13.52 11.42 -4.94
N THR A 42 -13.04 10.18 -4.98
CA THR A 42 -13.00 9.36 -6.19
C THR A 42 -14.40 8.97 -6.66
N GLU A 43 -15.29 8.62 -5.74
CA GLU A 43 -16.70 8.34 -6.01
C GLU A 43 -17.41 9.55 -6.61
N ARG A 44 -17.20 10.75 -6.08
CA ARG A 44 -17.77 11.99 -6.64
C ARG A 44 -17.21 12.32 -8.03
N ARG A 45 -15.95 11.99 -8.29
CA ARG A 45 -15.29 12.32 -9.56
C ARG A 45 -15.61 11.33 -10.67
N TRP A 46 -15.72 10.04 -10.33
CA TRP A 46 -15.78 8.94 -11.30
C TRP A 46 -17.00 8.04 -11.15
N GLY A 47 -17.86 8.26 -10.15
CA GLY A 47 -19.05 7.44 -9.90
C GLY A 47 -18.77 6.03 -9.36
N VAL A 48 -17.52 5.69 -9.04
CA VAL A 48 -17.15 4.36 -8.57
C VAL A 48 -17.47 4.24 -7.07
N PRO A 49 -18.32 3.29 -6.65
CA PRO A 49 -18.72 3.18 -5.25
C PRO A 49 -17.55 2.72 -4.37
N VAL A 50 -17.53 3.19 -3.13
CA VAL A 50 -16.40 3.01 -2.19
C VAL A 50 -16.03 1.54 -1.97
N ASN A 51 -17.03 0.65 -1.90
CA ASN A 51 -16.81 -0.79 -1.73
C ASN A 51 -16.02 -1.41 -2.90
N VAL A 52 -16.28 -0.98 -4.13
CA VAL A 52 -15.55 -1.45 -5.32
C VAL A 52 -14.10 -0.96 -5.28
N GLN A 53 -13.89 0.31 -4.93
CA GLN A 53 -12.54 0.86 -4.77
C GLN A 53 -11.75 0.09 -3.71
N MET A 54 -12.38 -0.21 -2.57
CA MET A 54 -11.76 -0.99 -1.50
C MET A 54 -11.45 -2.43 -1.91
N ALA A 55 -12.35 -3.09 -2.64
CA ALA A 55 -12.15 -4.45 -3.13
C ALA A 55 -10.98 -4.53 -4.11
N ILE A 56 -10.87 -3.58 -5.04
CA ILE A 56 -9.75 -3.50 -5.99
C ILE A 56 -8.44 -3.29 -5.22
N ILE A 57 -8.38 -2.32 -4.31
CA ILE A 57 -7.17 -2.06 -3.53
C ILE A 57 -6.79 -3.27 -2.64
N HIS A 58 -7.78 -3.97 -2.09
CA HIS A 58 -7.56 -5.20 -1.34
C HIS A 58 -6.90 -6.28 -2.22
N GLN A 59 -7.44 -6.50 -3.42
CA GLN A 59 -6.96 -7.54 -4.33
C GLN A 59 -5.58 -7.21 -4.92
N GLU A 60 -5.37 -5.97 -5.36
CA GLU A 60 -4.17 -5.55 -6.06
C GLU A 60 -2.97 -5.34 -5.12
N SER A 61 -3.19 -4.69 -3.98
CA SER A 61 -2.07 -4.25 -3.12
C SER A 61 -2.24 -4.62 -1.66
N ARG A 62 -3.39 -5.17 -1.24
CA ARG A 62 -3.73 -5.38 0.16
C ARG A 62 -3.50 -4.13 1.01
N PHE A 63 -3.83 -2.96 0.44
CA PHE A 63 -3.62 -1.64 1.05
C PHE A 63 -2.15 -1.28 1.37
N LYS A 64 -1.18 -1.93 0.72
CA LYS A 64 0.24 -1.55 0.80
C LYS A 64 0.54 -0.44 -0.21
N ALA A 65 0.78 0.77 0.28
CA ALA A 65 1.10 1.94 -0.57
C ALA A 65 2.39 1.75 -1.40
N ASN A 66 3.32 0.92 -0.91
CA ASN A 66 4.61 0.63 -1.54
C ASN A 66 4.68 -0.79 -2.10
N ALA A 67 3.54 -1.39 -2.50
CA ALA A 67 3.53 -2.67 -3.18
C ALA A 67 4.44 -2.62 -4.41
N LYS A 68 5.43 -3.52 -4.46
CA LYS A 68 6.39 -3.66 -5.56
C LYS A 68 6.54 -5.14 -5.89
N THR A 69 6.63 -5.47 -7.18
CA THR A 69 6.77 -6.87 -7.63
C THR A 69 8.10 -7.50 -7.22
N PRO A 70 8.16 -8.83 -7.03
CA PRO A 70 9.39 -9.49 -6.58
C PRO A 70 10.53 -9.34 -7.60
N MET A 71 11.75 -9.23 -7.07
CA MET A 71 12.96 -9.19 -7.88
C MET A 71 13.25 -10.59 -8.45
N ARG A 72 13.57 -10.68 -9.74
CA ARG A 72 14.04 -11.92 -10.37
C ARG A 72 15.55 -12.01 -10.25
N TYR A 73 16.04 -13.20 -9.89
CA TYR A 73 17.46 -13.50 -9.81
C TYR A 73 17.84 -14.57 -10.84
N ILE A 74 18.97 -14.40 -11.51
CA ILE A 74 19.65 -15.44 -12.29
C ILE A 74 20.55 -16.23 -11.34
N LEU A 75 20.51 -17.57 -11.45
CA LEU A 75 21.30 -18.49 -10.64
C LEU A 75 21.11 -18.31 -9.11
N GLY A 76 19.99 -17.70 -8.69
CA GLY A 76 19.67 -17.46 -7.29
C GLY A 76 20.38 -16.26 -6.63
N VAL A 77 21.34 -15.61 -7.33
CA VAL A 77 22.21 -14.57 -6.71
C VAL A 77 22.32 -13.28 -7.52
N ILE A 78 22.25 -13.32 -8.86
CA ILE A 78 22.47 -12.14 -9.70
C ILE A 78 21.13 -11.48 -10.03
N PRO A 79 20.85 -10.23 -9.62
CA PRO A 79 19.58 -9.57 -9.88
C PRO A 79 19.42 -9.26 -11.39
N ARG A 80 18.33 -9.75 -12.00
CA ARG A 80 18.00 -9.57 -13.44
C ARG A 80 16.98 -8.45 -13.68
N GLY A 81 16.42 -7.88 -12.62
CA GLY A 81 15.32 -6.91 -12.68
C GLY A 81 14.04 -7.41 -11.99
N ARG A 82 13.03 -6.56 -11.87
CA ARG A 82 11.73 -6.93 -11.29
C ARG A 82 10.86 -7.64 -12.32
N GLN A 83 9.86 -8.39 -11.86
CA GLN A 83 8.92 -9.07 -12.76
C GLN A 83 8.16 -8.08 -13.65
N SER A 84 7.86 -6.90 -13.11
CA SER A 84 7.22 -5.80 -13.84
C SER A 84 7.45 -4.47 -13.11
N SER A 85 7.18 -3.34 -13.78
CA SER A 85 7.24 -2.00 -13.19
C SER A 85 6.05 -1.67 -12.28
N ALA A 86 5.11 -2.61 -12.07
CA ALA A 86 3.90 -2.39 -11.30
C ALA A 86 4.18 -1.83 -9.89
N TYR A 87 3.53 -0.72 -9.55
CA TYR A 87 3.71 -0.01 -8.28
C TYR A 87 2.40 0.51 -7.67
N GLY A 88 2.38 0.59 -6.33
CA GLY A 88 1.34 1.30 -5.58
C GLY A 88 0.03 0.52 -5.42
N TYR A 89 -1.03 1.24 -5.04
CA TYR A 89 -2.33 0.65 -4.72
C TYR A 89 -3.01 -0.06 -5.90
N ALA A 90 -2.78 0.46 -7.11
CA ALA A 90 -3.35 -0.07 -8.34
C ALA A 90 -2.48 -1.16 -9.00
N GLN A 91 -1.25 -1.39 -8.52
CA GLN A 91 -0.23 -2.20 -9.21
C GLN A 91 -0.18 -1.92 -10.73
N ALA A 92 -0.34 -0.67 -11.12
CA ALA A 92 -0.34 -0.31 -12.52
C ALA A 92 1.09 -0.28 -13.06
N LEU A 93 1.29 -0.81 -14.27
CA LEU A 93 2.58 -0.79 -14.95
C LEU A 93 2.87 0.64 -15.41
N ASP A 94 4.13 1.06 -15.37
CA ASP A 94 4.52 2.39 -15.86
C ASP A 94 4.10 2.61 -17.32
N GLY A 95 4.04 1.56 -18.15
CA GLY A 95 3.60 1.63 -19.55
C GLY A 95 2.08 1.60 -19.78
N THR A 96 1.25 1.60 -18.73
CA THR A 96 -0.23 1.68 -18.89
C THR A 96 -0.75 3.12 -18.82
N TRP A 97 0.11 4.09 -18.49
CA TRP A 97 -0.26 5.50 -18.28
C TRP A 97 0.25 6.45 -19.37
N GLU A 98 0.82 5.90 -20.46
CA GLU A 98 1.07 6.63 -21.72
C GLU A 98 -0.12 6.52 -22.68
#